data_AF-A0A2G2PV03-F1
#
_entry.id   AF-A0A2G2PV03-F1
#
_cell.length_a   1.000
_cell.length_b   1.000
_cell.length_c   1.000
_cell.angle_alpha   90.00
_cell.angle_beta   90.00
_cell.angle_gamma   90.00
#
_symmetry.space_group_name_H-M   'P 1'
#
loop_
_entity.id
_entity.type
_entity.pdbx_description
1 polymer ?
#
loop_
_entity_poly.entity_id
_entity_poly.type
_entity_poly.pdbx_seq_one_letter_code
_entity_poly.pdbx_strand_id
1 'polypeptide(L)'
;MKKALVIILTLIGFLAFGQENKLERIDDEVNSIKSDSTLTQTEFDWVELTGITTDGGGILKVWQNDNRICKIVEEIGLSYGRLRTTIYLDNELPIKIIETEENFGHKNGELNYKELNEVFKATIYVFDWKNDESEVKRIGKRIMSEASCSMYELTESIIERAKKATTE
;
A
#
# COMPACT_ATOMS: atom_id res chain seq x y z
N MET A 1 38.67 23.83 -11.13
CA MET A 1 37.67 23.72 -10.04
C MET A 1 36.28 24.23 -10.43
N LYS A 2 36.11 25.49 -10.92
CA LYS A 2 34.78 26.02 -11.31
C LYS A 2 34.04 25.19 -12.36
N LYS A 3 34.71 24.69 -13.41
CA LYS A 3 34.09 23.86 -14.46
C LYS A 3 33.61 22.48 -13.95
N ALA A 4 34.34 21.87 -13.02
CA ALA A 4 33.95 20.60 -12.42
C ALA A 4 32.71 20.75 -11.51
N LEU A 5 32.63 21.85 -10.76
CA LEU A 5 31.49 22.15 -9.90
C LEU A 5 30.19 22.36 -10.70
N VAL A 6 30.26 23.02 -11.86
CA VAL A 6 29.12 23.20 -12.77
C VAL A 6 28.64 21.87 -13.34
N ILE A 7 29.55 20.99 -13.77
CA ILE A 7 29.21 19.67 -14.31
C ILE A 7 28.50 18.82 -13.24
N ILE A 8 29.02 18.81 -12.01
CA ILE A 8 28.43 18.07 -10.89
C ILE A 8 27.02 18.58 -10.58
N LEU A 9 26.82 19.91 -10.53
CA LEU A 9 25.50 20.51 -10.30
C LEU A 9 24.49 20.17 -11.40
N THR A 10 24.90 20.15 -12.68
CA THR A 10 24.01 19.75 -13.77
C THR A 10 23.62 18.27 -13.69
N LEU A 11 24.56 17.37 -13.37
CA LEU A 11 24.26 15.94 -13.23
C LEU A 11 23.29 15.65 -12.07
N ILE A 12 23.45 16.34 -10.95
CA ILE A 12 22.53 16.23 -9.80
C ILE A 12 21.12 16.69 -10.19
N GLY A 13 21.00 17.77 -10.97
CA GLY A 13 19.71 18.27 -11.46
C GLY A 13 18.96 17.26 -12.34
N PHE A 14 19.65 16.59 -13.27
CA PHE A 14 19.01 15.59 -14.14
C PHE A 14 18.52 14.34 -13.38
N LEU A 15 19.26 13.91 -12.35
CA LEU A 15 18.88 12.75 -11.55
C LEU A 15 17.63 13.02 -10.69
N ALA A 16 17.55 14.20 -10.07
CA ALA A 16 16.38 14.61 -9.29
C ALA A 16 15.11 14.72 -10.16
N PHE A 17 15.22 15.35 -11.34
CA PHE A 17 14.10 15.48 -12.29
C PHE A 17 13.58 14.13 -12.80
N GLY A 18 14.48 13.16 -13.05
CA GLY A 18 14.09 11.83 -13.52
C GLY A 18 13.26 11.06 -12.49
N GLN A 19 13.57 11.19 -11.20
CA GLN A 19 12.85 10.53 -10.11
C GLN A 19 11.50 11.20 -9.83
N GLU A 20 11.44 12.54 -9.84
CA GLU A 20 10.20 13.30 -9.64
C GLU A 20 9.15 12.96 -10.71
N ASN A 21 9.55 12.87 -11.97
CA ASN A 21 8.67 12.45 -13.08
C ASN A 21 8.10 11.03 -12.90
N LYS A 22 8.87 10.08 -12.32
CA LYS A 22 8.38 8.71 -12.08
C LYS A 22 7.28 8.70 -11.01
N LEU A 23 7.43 9.49 -9.95
CA LEU A 23 6.45 9.58 -8.86
C LEU A 23 5.14 10.19 -9.33
N GLU A 24 5.20 11.31 -10.06
CA GLU A 24 4.02 12.00 -10.60
C GLU A 24 3.21 11.07 -11.50
N ARG A 25 3.88 10.35 -12.41
CA ARG A 25 3.23 9.35 -13.27
C ARG A 25 2.48 8.26 -12.48
N ILE A 26 3.09 7.74 -11.40
CA ILE A 26 2.43 6.74 -10.54
C ILE A 26 1.23 7.36 -9.84
N ASP A 27 1.35 8.60 -9.35
CA ASP A 27 0.24 9.28 -8.67
C ASP A 27 -0.93 9.55 -9.63
N ASP A 28 -0.67 9.91 -10.88
CA ASP A 28 -1.69 10.08 -11.92
C ASP A 28 -2.42 8.78 -12.25
N GLU A 29 -1.69 7.66 -12.39
CA GLU A 29 -2.28 6.34 -12.63
C GLU A 29 -3.16 5.92 -11.43
N VAL A 30 -2.65 6.10 -10.21
CA VAL A 30 -3.40 5.81 -8.98
C VAL A 30 -4.65 6.69 -8.86
N ASN A 31 -4.58 7.96 -9.26
CA ASN A 31 -5.73 8.86 -9.25
C ASN A 31 -6.77 8.45 -10.31
N SER A 32 -6.32 7.96 -11.46
CA SER A 32 -7.19 7.40 -12.50
C SER A 32 -7.92 6.16 -11.96
N ILE A 33 -7.21 5.22 -11.34
CA ILE A 33 -7.83 4.04 -10.69
C ILE A 33 -8.84 4.43 -9.61
N LYS A 34 -8.53 5.44 -8.78
CA LYS A 34 -9.44 5.89 -7.71
C LYS A 34 -10.71 6.56 -8.21
N SER A 35 -10.63 7.23 -9.36
CA SER A 35 -11.75 7.98 -9.94
C SER A 35 -12.54 7.17 -10.97
N ASP A 36 -12.06 6.01 -11.37
CA ASP A 36 -12.73 5.11 -12.29
C ASP A 36 -13.96 4.45 -11.64
N SER A 37 -15.14 4.94 -12.03
CA SER A 37 -16.43 4.40 -11.59
C SER A 37 -16.82 3.09 -12.27
N THR A 38 -16.06 2.62 -13.27
CA THR A 38 -16.33 1.34 -13.96
C THR A 38 -15.79 0.14 -13.19
N LEU A 39 -14.90 0.36 -12.21
CA LEU A 39 -14.35 -0.71 -11.38
C LEU A 39 -15.45 -1.32 -10.50
N THR A 40 -15.60 -2.64 -10.58
CA THR A 40 -16.45 -3.40 -9.65
C THR A 40 -15.67 -3.69 -8.38
N GLN A 41 -16.23 -3.31 -7.23
CA GLN A 41 -15.69 -3.66 -5.91
C GLN A 41 -16.35 -4.94 -5.40
N THR A 42 -15.54 -5.92 -5.04
CA THR A 42 -15.96 -7.11 -4.29
C THR A 42 -15.29 -7.11 -2.91
N GLU A 43 -16.01 -7.58 -1.91
CA GLU A 43 -15.55 -7.67 -0.52
C GLU A 43 -15.65 -9.12 -0.04
N PHE A 44 -14.62 -9.59 0.66
CA PHE A 44 -14.49 -10.94 1.17
C PHE A 44 -14.10 -10.93 2.65
N ASP A 45 -14.62 -11.88 3.41
CA ASP A 45 -14.16 -12.13 4.77
C ASP A 45 -12.75 -12.74 4.73
N TRP A 46 -11.80 -12.05 5.34
CA TRP A 46 -10.40 -12.47 5.32
C TRP A 46 -10.15 -13.72 6.17
N VAL A 47 -10.90 -13.89 7.26
CA VAL A 47 -10.80 -15.05 8.14
C VAL A 47 -11.31 -16.29 7.40
N GLU A 48 -12.38 -16.18 6.62
CA GLU A 48 -12.86 -17.27 5.76
C GLU A 48 -11.84 -17.62 4.66
N LEU A 49 -11.23 -16.62 4.02
CA LEU A 49 -10.23 -16.84 2.97
C LEU A 49 -8.93 -17.50 3.46
N THR A 50 -8.52 -17.20 4.69
CA THR A 50 -7.20 -17.62 5.22
C THR A 50 -7.28 -18.72 6.27
N GLY A 51 -8.42 -18.90 6.92
CA GLY A 51 -8.57 -19.75 8.10
C GLY A 51 -7.88 -19.21 9.36
N ILE A 52 -7.34 -17.98 9.32
CA ILE A 52 -6.62 -17.37 10.43
C ILE A 52 -7.57 -16.44 11.18
N THR A 53 -7.80 -16.72 12.46
CA THR A 53 -8.59 -15.83 13.33
C THR A 53 -7.73 -14.66 13.80
N THR A 54 -8.30 -13.46 13.74
CA THR A 54 -7.70 -12.22 14.25
C THR A 54 -8.63 -11.60 15.28
N ASP A 55 -8.09 -10.80 16.21
CA ASP A 55 -8.88 -10.23 17.31
C ASP A 55 -10.05 -9.34 16.85
N GLY A 56 -9.87 -8.62 15.73
CA GLY A 56 -10.84 -7.69 15.18
C GLY A 56 -11.42 -8.11 13.83
N GLY A 57 -11.20 -9.36 13.40
CA GLY A 57 -11.56 -9.85 12.07
C GLY A 57 -10.65 -9.28 10.96
N GLY A 58 -11.03 -9.51 9.72
CA GLY A 58 -10.31 -8.96 8.58
C GLY A 58 -11.16 -8.94 7.32
N ILE A 59 -10.80 -8.05 6.41
CA ILE A 59 -11.54 -7.83 5.16
C ILE A 59 -10.55 -7.72 4.01
N LEU A 60 -10.85 -8.39 2.90
CA LEU A 60 -10.19 -8.19 1.62
C LEU A 60 -11.17 -7.52 0.64
N LYS A 61 -10.80 -6.37 0.11
CA LYS A 61 -11.57 -5.65 -0.92
C LYS A 61 -10.78 -5.60 -2.21
N VAL A 62 -11.42 -5.94 -3.31
CA VAL A 62 -10.79 -6.02 -4.63
C VAL A 62 -11.59 -5.17 -5.61
N TRP A 63 -10.92 -4.25 -6.31
CA TRP A 63 -11.49 -3.48 -7.40
C TRP A 63 -10.96 -4.03 -8.72
N GLN A 64 -11.88 -4.38 -9.62
CA GLN A 64 -11.53 -4.99 -10.90
C GLN A 64 -12.36 -4.45 -12.06
N ASN A 65 -11.79 -4.51 -13.27
CA ASN A 65 -12.47 -4.28 -14.54
C ASN A 65 -12.06 -5.37 -15.52
N ASP A 66 -13.03 -6.00 -16.18
CA ASP A 66 -12.79 -7.09 -17.15
C ASP A 66 -11.80 -8.17 -16.62
N ASN A 67 -12.01 -8.61 -15.38
CA ASN A 67 -11.17 -9.58 -14.63
C ASN A 67 -9.73 -9.11 -14.32
N ARG A 68 -9.39 -7.85 -14.57
CA ARG A 68 -8.11 -7.25 -14.17
C ARG A 68 -8.26 -6.57 -12.84
N ILE A 69 -7.43 -6.95 -11.87
CA ILE A 69 -7.39 -6.32 -10.55
C ILE A 69 -6.58 -5.01 -10.65
N CYS A 70 -7.20 -3.89 -10.30
CA CYS A 70 -6.57 -2.56 -10.34
C CYS A 70 -6.21 -2.07 -8.93
N LYS A 71 -6.94 -2.53 -7.91
CA LYS A 71 -6.68 -2.14 -6.52
C LYS A 71 -7.11 -3.26 -5.57
N ILE A 72 -6.30 -3.47 -4.54
CA ILE A 72 -6.58 -4.37 -3.43
C ILE A 72 -6.46 -3.58 -2.13
N VAL A 73 -7.39 -3.78 -1.20
CA VAL A 73 -7.29 -3.30 0.18
C VAL A 73 -7.47 -4.48 1.11
N GLU A 74 -6.44 -4.79 1.87
CA GLU A 74 -6.51 -5.75 2.97
C GLU A 74 -6.54 -4.97 4.29
N GLU A 75 -7.49 -5.33 5.15
CA GLU A 75 -7.64 -4.80 6.50
C GLU A 75 -7.61 -5.95 7.50
N ILE A 76 -6.75 -5.84 8.51
CA ILE A 76 -6.63 -6.79 9.61
C ILE A 76 -6.90 -6.04 10.91
N GLY A 77 -8.03 -6.35 11.55
CA GLY A 77 -8.40 -5.81 12.86
C GLY A 77 -7.65 -6.52 13.99
N LEU A 78 -7.13 -5.74 14.93
CA LEU A 78 -6.39 -6.18 16.10
C LEU A 78 -7.00 -5.60 17.38
N SER A 79 -6.63 -6.13 18.54
CA SER A 79 -7.13 -5.65 19.85
C SER A 79 -6.97 -4.14 20.07
N TYR A 80 -5.91 -3.52 19.53
CA TYR A 80 -5.56 -2.12 19.76
C TYR A 80 -5.70 -1.22 18.53
N GLY A 81 -6.16 -1.76 17.41
CA GLY A 81 -6.26 -0.99 16.18
C GLY A 81 -6.46 -1.84 14.93
N ARG A 82 -5.91 -1.36 13.82
CA ARG A 82 -6.01 -2.00 12.51
C ARG A 82 -4.72 -1.85 11.72
N LEU A 83 -4.33 -2.92 11.03
CA LEU A 83 -3.37 -2.86 9.94
C LEU A 83 -4.13 -2.80 8.63
N ARG A 84 -3.72 -1.92 7.72
CA ARG A 84 -4.27 -1.87 6.37
C ARG A 84 -3.16 -1.82 5.34
N THR A 85 -3.26 -2.66 4.32
CA THR A 85 -2.40 -2.65 3.15
C THR A 85 -3.24 -2.36 1.92
N THR A 86 -2.93 -1.28 1.21
CA THR A 86 -3.54 -0.94 -0.08
C THR A 86 -2.52 -1.11 -1.19
N ILE A 87 -2.87 -1.88 -2.22
CA ILE A 87 -2.02 -2.12 -3.39
C ILE A 87 -2.76 -1.59 -4.60
N TYR A 88 -2.11 -0.72 -5.37
CA TYR A 88 -2.57 -0.30 -6.70
C TYR A 88 -1.73 -1.02 -7.74
N LEU A 89 -2.39 -1.52 -8.77
CA LEU A 89 -1.78 -2.31 -9.83
C LEU A 89 -2.02 -1.67 -11.19
N ASP A 90 -0.98 -1.67 -12.01
CA ASP A 90 -1.08 -1.45 -13.45
C ASP A 90 -0.60 -2.72 -14.16
N ASN A 91 -1.39 -3.22 -15.11
CA ASN A 91 -1.09 -4.46 -15.84
C ASN A 91 -0.69 -5.64 -14.92
N GLU A 92 -1.44 -5.84 -13.83
CA GLU A 92 -1.23 -6.85 -12.78
C GLU A 92 0.05 -6.70 -11.94
N LEU A 93 0.83 -5.64 -12.14
CA LEU A 93 2.03 -5.36 -11.35
C LEU A 93 1.78 -4.23 -10.35
N PRO A 94 2.29 -4.33 -9.11
CA PRO A 94 2.20 -3.24 -8.15
C PRO A 94 2.90 -1.97 -8.67
N ILE A 95 2.19 -0.85 -8.62
CA ILE A 95 2.76 0.49 -8.90
C ILE A 95 2.85 1.35 -7.64
N LYS A 96 1.96 1.11 -6.67
CA LYS A 96 1.95 1.81 -5.39
C LYS A 96 1.39 0.93 -4.28
N ILE A 97 2.11 0.88 -3.16
CA ILE A 97 1.70 0.13 -1.98
C ILE A 97 1.64 1.10 -0.80
N ILE A 98 0.57 1.05 -0.03
CA ILE A 98 0.37 1.88 1.14
C ILE A 98 0.06 0.97 2.32
N GLU A 99 0.99 0.90 3.27
CA GLU A 99 0.78 0.24 4.55
C GLU A 99 0.46 1.31 5.59
N THR A 100 -0.62 1.12 6.34
CA THR A 100 -0.99 1.98 7.47
C THR A 100 -1.20 1.14 8.72
N GLU A 101 -0.70 1.65 9.83
CA GLU A 101 -1.04 1.17 11.16
C GLU A 101 -1.87 2.26 11.85
N GLU A 102 -3.06 1.88 12.29
CA GLU A 102 -4.00 2.79 12.93
C GLU A 102 -4.33 2.26 14.33
N ASN A 103 -4.27 3.09 15.37
CA ASN A 103 -4.54 2.70 16.76
C ASN A 103 -5.86 3.28 17.25
N PHE A 104 -6.56 2.58 18.13
CA PHE A 104 -7.72 3.14 18.80
C PHE A 104 -7.32 4.33 19.68
N GLY A 105 -8.17 5.37 19.67
CA GLY A 105 -8.03 6.52 20.55
C GLY A 105 -8.19 6.13 22.03
N HIS A 106 -7.99 7.09 22.92
CA HIS A 106 -8.26 6.91 24.35
C HIS A 106 -9.25 7.96 24.83
N LYS A 107 -10.23 7.55 25.64
CA LYS A 107 -11.18 8.44 26.29
C LYS A 107 -11.33 8.03 27.76
N ASN A 108 -11.07 8.96 28.67
CA ASN A 108 -11.12 8.72 30.12
C ASN A 108 -10.24 7.54 30.60
N GLY A 109 -9.12 7.28 29.92
CA GLY A 109 -8.21 6.17 30.27
C GLY A 109 -8.58 4.82 29.66
N GLU A 110 -9.70 4.73 28.94
CA GLU A 110 -10.13 3.51 28.23
C GLU A 110 -9.94 3.66 26.71
N LEU A 111 -9.86 2.52 26.01
CA LEU A 111 -9.81 2.50 24.55
C LEU A 111 -11.13 3.02 23.96
N ASN A 112 -11.01 3.95 23.02
CA ASN A 112 -12.11 4.51 22.27
C ASN A 112 -12.18 3.85 20.88
N TYR A 113 -12.93 2.76 20.76
CA TYR A 113 -13.11 2.03 19.49
C TYR A 113 -13.79 2.83 18.36
N LYS A 114 -14.34 4.01 18.67
CA LYS A 114 -14.94 4.90 17.67
C LYS A 114 -13.93 5.80 16.97
N GLU A 115 -12.70 5.85 17.49
CA GLU A 115 -11.65 6.72 17.00
C GLU A 115 -10.46 5.87 16.62
N LEU A 116 -9.96 6.07 15.41
CA LEU A 116 -8.85 5.32 14.87
C LEU A 116 -7.83 6.30 14.29
N ASN A 117 -6.64 6.31 14.87
CA ASN A 117 -5.59 7.29 14.60
C ASN A 117 -4.46 6.62 13.82
N GLU A 118 -4.15 7.11 12.61
CA GLU A 118 -2.97 6.65 11.85
C GLU A 118 -1.68 7.01 12.62
N VAL A 119 -0.98 6.00 13.11
CA VAL A 119 0.28 6.16 13.88
C VAL A 119 1.51 5.88 13.02
N PHE A 120 1.33 5.18 11.91
CA PHE A 120 2.36 4.90 10.94
C PHE A 120 1.78 4.76 9.54
N LYS A 121 2.54 5.22 8.55
CA LYS A 121 2.28 4.98 7.15
C LYS A 121 3.57 4.81 6.37
N ALA A 122 3.66 3.75 5.58
CA ALA A 122 4.63 3.60 4.51
C ALA A 122 3.93 3.72 3.17
N THR A 123 4.37 4.67 2.35
CA THR A 123 3.96 4.79 0.95
C THR A 123 5.15 4.38 0.09
N ILE A 124 4.98 3.29 -0.64
CA ILE A 124 5.98 2.69 -1.52
C ILE A 124 5.55 2.96 -2.95
N TYR A 125 6.40 3.65 -3.70
CA TYR A 125 6.26 3.85 -5.13
C TYR A 125 7.14 2.82 -5.83
N VAL A 126 6.54 1.94 -6.63
CA VAL A 126 7.24 0.86 -7.31
C VAL A 126 7.60 1.33 -8.72
N PHE A 127 8.89 1.44 -9.01
CA PHE A 127 9.39 1.83 -10.32
C PHE A 127 9.64 0.62 -11.22
N ASP A 128 10.15 -0.47 -10.63
CA ASP A 128 10.34 -1.75 -11.28
C ASP A 128 10.17 -2.89 -10.27
N TRP A 129 9.03 -3.57 -10.34
CA TRP A 129 8.68 -4.67 -9.45
C TRP A 129 9.65 -5.85 -9.54
N LYS A 130 10.21 -6.13 -10.73
CA LYS A 130 11.05 -7.32 -10.96
C LYS A 130 12.48 -7.13 -10.45
N ASN A 131 12.93 -5.88 -10.36
CA ASN A 131 14.28 -5.50 -9.94
C ASN A 131 14.30 -4.85 -8.55
N ASP A 132 13.20 -4.96 -7.80
CA ASP A 132 12.99 -4.34 -6.49
C ASP A 132 13.24 -2.82 -6.46
N GLU A 133 13.10 -2.12 -7.60
CA GLU A 133 13.34 -0.68 -7.69
C GLU A 133 12.12 0.08 -7.14
N SER A 134 12.28 0.74 -6.00
CA SER A 134 11.21 1.49 -5.35
C SER A 134 11.72 2.69 -4.56
N GLU A 135 10.81 3.63 -4.32
CA GLU A 135 10.98 4.70 -3.34
C GLU A 135 10.00 4.52 -2.19
N VAL A 136 10.49 4.60 -0.95
CA VAL A 136 9.65 4.45 0.24
C VAL A 136 9.63 5.72 1.07
N LYS A 137 8.44 6.32 1.22
CA LYS A 137 8.17 7.44 2.10
C LYS A 137 7.49 6.93 3.37
N ARG A 138 8.04 7.24 4.54
CA ARG A 138 7.50 6.79 5.84
C ARG A 138 7.17 7.98 6.72
N ILE A 139 6.05 7.89 7.42
CA ILE A 139 5.69 8.78 8.52
C ILE A 139 5.32 7.95 9.75
N GLY A 140 5.60 8.50 10.93
CA GLY A 140 5.31 7.84 12.20
C GLY A 140 6.22 6.63 12.48
N LYS A 141 5.81 5.79 13.41
CA LYS A 141 6.56 4.59 13.85
C LYS A 141 5.57 3.48 14.14
N ARG A 142 5.85 2.26 13.65
CA ARG A 142 5.08 1.07 13.98
C ARG A 142 5.15 0.77 15.48
N ILE A 143 4.01 0.38 16.06
CA ILE A 143 3.83 0.05 17.48
C ILE A 143 3.35 -1.41 17.60
N MET A 144 2.42 -1.83 16.74
CA MET A 144 1.78 -3.15 16.76
C MET A 144 2.47 -4.16 15.84
N SER A 145 3.13 -3.70 14.78
CA SER A 145 3.73 -4.57 13.77
C SER A 145 5.25 -4.41 13.70
N GLU A 146 5.97 -5.53 13.62
CA GLU A 146 7.36 -5.49 13.20
C GLU A 146 7.45 -5.19 11.70
N ALA A 147 8.56 -4.61 11.24
CA ALA A 147 8.79 -4.51 9.81
C ALA A 147 8.91 -5.93 9.24
N SER A 148 7.97 -6.35 8.40
CA SER A 148 8.02 -7.64 7.71
C SER A 148 9.36 -7.83 7.03
N CYS A 149 9.95 -9.02 7.19
CA CYS A 149 10.93 -9.52 6.22
C CYS A 149 10.22 -9.52 4.85
N SER A 150 10.75 -8.78 3.88
CA SER A 150 10.23 -8.66 2.50
C SER A 150 8.79 -8.15 2.34
N MET A 151 8.64 -6.82 2.14
CA MET A 151 7.38 -6.22 1.65
C MET A 151 6.86 -6.86 0.36
N TYR A 152 7.78 -7.36 -0.48
CA TYR A 152 7.46 -8.04 -1.73
C TYR A 152 6.70 -9.35 -1.49
N GLU A 153 7.17 -10.20 -0.58
CA GLU A 153 6.50 -11.45 -0.22
C GLU A 153 5.09 -11.21 0.31
N LEU A 154 4.93 -10.22 1.20
CA LEU A 154 3.61 -9.85 1.72
C LEU A 154 2.69 -9.41 0.57
N THR A 155 3.18 -8.54 -0.31
CA THR A 155 2.39 -8.00 -1.43
C THR A 155 1.98 -9.09 -2.40
N GLU A 156 2.89 -10.00 -2.79
CA GLU A 156 2.57 -11.16 -3.63
C GLU A 156 1.50 -12.02 -2.97
N SER A 157 1.61 -12.31 -1.67
CA SER A 157 0.63 -13.13 -0.96
C SER A 157 -0.78 -12.52 -0.96
N ILE A 158 -0.88 -11.18 -0.88
CA ILE A 158 -2.16 -10.47 -0.94
C ILE A 158 -2.72 -10.50 -2.36
N ILE A 159 -1.88 -10.35 -3.38
CA ILE A 159 -2.29 -10.42 -4.79
C ILE A 159 -2.78 -11.82 -5.14
N GLU A 160 -2.06 -12.87 -4.74
CA GLU A 160 -2.47 -14.26 -4.95
C GLU A 160 -3.82 -14.54 -4.27
N ARG A 161 -4.01 -14.07 -3.04
CA ARG A 161 -5.27 -14.20 -2.30
C ARG A 161 -6.42 -13.50 -3.03
N ALA A 162 -6.19 -12.28 -3.53
CA ALA A 162 -7.19 -11.54 -4.29
C ALA A 162 -7.56 -12.25 -5.59
N LYS A 163 -6.56 -12.75 -6.34
CA LYS A 163 -6.78 -13.53 -7.57
C LYS A 163 -7.60 -14.79 -7.29
N LYS A 164 -7.28 -15.52 -6.23
CA LYS A 164 -8.04 -16.72 -5.85
C LYS A 164 -9.49 -16.38 -5.51
N ALA A 165 -9.71 -15.36 -4.69
CA ALA A 165 -11.04 -14.95 -4.24
C ALA A 165 -11.96 -14.47 -5.37
N THR A 166 -11.41 -13.92 -6.47
CA THR A 166 -12.20 -13.42 -7.61
C THR A 166 -12.35 -14.41 -8.77
N THR A 167 -11.72 -15.58 -8.71
CA THR A 167 -11.80 -16.60 -9.77
C THR A 167 -12.81 -17.72 -9.46
N GLU A 168 -13.25 -17.83 -8.20
CA GLU A 168 -14.33 -18.74 -7.74
C GLU A 168 -15.72 -18.14 -7.98
#